data_AF-A0A6A7B8H0-F1
#
_entry.id   AF-A0A6A7B8H0-F1
#
_cell.length_a   1.000
_cell.length_b   1.000
_cell.length_c   1.000
_cell.angle_alpha   90.00
_cell.angle_beta   90.00
_cell.angle_gamma   90.00
#
_symmetry.space_group_name_H-M   'P 1'
#
loop_
_entity.id
_entity.type
_entity.pdbx_description
1 polymer ?
#
loop_
_entity_poly.entity_id
_entity_poly.type
_entity_poly.pdbx_seq_one_letter_code
_entity_poly.pdbx_strand_id
1 'polypeptide(L)'
;MKITLIIGLILCWALSVNAKDYPLPPGWDKPKSGTSTSSVQVDSGVSAQPTASPQVQGDISHRSADPHSADTLLGINCRGSGRCVSCSTDIAFIQTITDQIGDDRTWKNGELIACSICQHCPTCPDADRNGLCVLAQRMKADEVINGRQIKALLQGLRDHGCNRCGSNPIHPGNNVNDGELTVNFVFKGCGEKIC
;
A
#
# COMPACT_ATOMS: atom_id res chain seq x y z
N MET A 1 -60.48 24.78 29.48
CA MET A 1 -60.07 24.82 28.06
C MET A 1 -59.03 23.73 27.85
N LYS A 2 -59.35 22.71 27.05
CA LYS A 2 -58.48 21.58 26.71
C LYS A 2 -57.98 21.79 25.29
N ILE A 3 -56.67 21.87 25.08
CA ILE A 3 -56.06 21.90 23.76
C ILE A 3 -55.41 20.53 23.55
N THR A 4 -56.08 19.71 22.76
CA THR A 4 -55.60 18.42 22.28
C THR A 4 -54.66 18.68 21.10
N LEU A 5 -53.39 18.31 21.23
CA LEU A 5 -52.39 18.39 20.16
C LEU A 5 -52.39 17.05 19.39
N ILE A 6 -52.87 17.07 18.14
CA ILE A 6 -52.78 15.96 17.19
C ILE A 6 -51.88 16.42 16.04
N ILE A 7 -50.61 16.01 16.04
CA ILE A 7 -49.67 16.08 14.91
C ILE A 7 -48.64 14.97 15.19
N GLY A 8 -48.34 13.99 14.36
CA GLY A 8 -48.75 13.62 13.02
C GLY A 8 -47.84 12.44 12.63
N LEU A 9 -48.42 11.27 12.33
CA LEU A 9 -47.68 10.13 11.79
C LEU A 9 -47.12 10.52 10.41
N ILE A 10 -45.80 10.66 10.31
CA ILE A 10 -45.11 10.64 9.01
C ILE A 10 -44.70 9.18 8.76
N LEU A 11 -45.51 8.51 7.95
CA LEU A 11 -45.17 7.24 7.33
C LEU A 11 -43.88 7.42 6.50
N CYS A 12 -42.81 6.76 6.93
CA CYS A 12 -41.64 6.54 6.09
C CYS A 12 -41.97 5.38 5.14
N TRP A 13 -42.40 5.71 3.92
CA TRP A 13 -42.48 4.77 2.81
C TRP A 13 -41.05 4.38 2.40
N ALA A 14 -40.64 3.17 2.77
CA ALA A 14 -39.43 2.55 2.25
C ALA A 14 -39.66 2.14 0.79
N LEU A 15 -39.03 2.86 -0.14
CA LEU A 15 -38.88 2.43 -1.52
C LEU A 15 -37.71 1.44 -1.60
N SER A 16 -38.03 0.16 -1.78
CA SER A 16 -37.10 -0.87 -2.27
C SER A 16 -36.73 -0.55 -3.72
N VAL A 17 -35.57 0.04 -3.93
CA VAL A 17 -34.94 0.10 -5.27
C VAL A 17 -34.14 -1.18 -5.52
N ASN A 18 -34.55 -1.90 -6.55
CA ASN A 18 -34.01 -3.19 -6.98
C ASN A 18 -32.77 -2.93 -7.88
N ALA A 19 -31.60 -3.45 -7.51
CA ALA A 19 -30.31 -3.13 -8.12
C ALA A 19 -30.03 -3.82 -9.48
N LYS A 20 -31.04 -4.19 -10.26
CA LYS A 20 -30.87 -5.05 -11.45
C LYS A 20 -30.74 -4.33 -12.79
N ASP A 21 -30.93 -3.02 -12.86
CA ASP A 21 -31.09 -2.32 -14.15
C ASP A 21 -30.02 -1.26 -14.45
N TYR A 22 -28.77 -1.45 -14.02
CA TYR A 22 -27.68 -0.60 -14.49
C TYR A 22 -27.04 -1.18 -15.77
N PRO A 23 -27.21 -0.56 -16.94
CA PRO A 23 -26.49 -0.95 -18.15
C PRO A 23 -24.99 -0.67 -17.97
N LEU A 24 -24.16 -1.68 -18.24
CA LEU A 24 -22.71 -1.55 -18.26
C LEU A 24 -22.27 -0.56 -19.35
N PRO A 25 -21.23 0.26 -19.11
CA PRO A 25 -20.71 1.18 -20.10
C PRO A 25 -20.12 0.42 -21.31
N PRO A 26 -20.33 0.89 -22.55
CA PRO A 26 -19.75 0.28 -23.75
C PRO A 26 -18.24 0.51 -23.78
N GLY A 27 -17.44 -0.56 -23.95
CA GLY A 27 -15.99 -0.47 -24.13
C GLY A 27 -15.14 -1.51 -23.38
N TRP A 28 -15.73 -2.46 -22.66
CA TRP A 28 -15.00 -3.58 -22.06
C TRP A 28 -15.02 -4.80 -22.99
N ASP A 29 -14.04 -4.85 -23.90
CA ASP A 29 -13.76 -6.05 -24.69
C ASP A 29 -13.15 -7.14 -23.79
N LYS A 30 -13.64 -8.38 -23.96
CA LYS A 30 -13.11 -9.56 -23.28
C LYS A 30 -11.63 -9.77 -23.63
N PRO A 31 -10.75 -10.06 -22.65
CA PRO A 31 -9.37 -10.41 -22.97
C PRO A 31 -9.31 -11.73 -23.76
N LYS A 32 -8.72 -11.66 -24.96
CA LYS A 32 -8.42 -12.81 -25.81
C LYS A 32 -7.39 -13.70 -25.11
N SER A 33 -7.72 -14.97 -24.93
CA SER A 33 -6.80 -16.01 -24.47
C SER A 33 -5.72 -16.26 -25.55
N GLY A 34 -4.54 -15.68 -25.37
CA GLY A 34 -3.36 -15.94 -26.19
C GLY A 34 -2.45 -16.97 -25.54
N THR A 35 -2.50 -18.20 -26.03
CA THR A 35 -1.56 -19.28 -25.71
C THR A 35 -0.22 -18.96 -26.34
N SER A 36 0.80 -18.67 -25.53
CA SER A 36 2.17 -18.44 -25.99
C SER A 36 2.97 -19.73 -25.83
N THR A 37 3.15 -20.47 -26.91
CA THR A 37 4.16 -21.54 -27.02
C THR A 37 5.46 -20.92 -27.52
N SER A 38 6.52 -21.00 -26.72
CA SER A 38 7.88 -20.68 -27.16
C SER A 38 8.78 -21.86 -26.86
N SER A 39 9.04 -22.66 -27.90
CA SER A 39 10.09 -23.66 -27.95
C SER A 39 11.40 -22.97 -28.28
N VAL A 40 12.34 -22.95 -27.34
CA VAL A 40 13.73 -22.55 -27.56
C VAL A 40 14.52 -23.79 -27.94
N GLN A 41 15.03 -23.80 -29.17
CA GLN A 41 15.98 -24.80 -29.66
C GLN A 41 17.37 -24.49 -29.09
N VAL A 42 18.02 -25.54 -28.59
CA VAL A 42 19.41 -25.54 -28.14
C VAL A 42 20.21 -26.23 -29.23
N ASP A 43 21.20 -25.58 -29.80
CA ASP A 43 22.19 -26.26 -30.63
C ASP A 43 23.58 -25.64 -30.49
N SER A 44 24.56 -26.53 -30.69
CA SER A 44 25.86 -26.55 -30.05
C SER A 44 26.99 -26.04 -30.95
N GLY A 45 28.02 -25.48 -30.32
CA GLY A 45 29.41 -25.61 -30.77
C GLY A 45 30.02 -24.45 -31.55
N VAL A 46 31.07 -23.84 -31.00
CA VAL A 46 32.41 -23.82 -31.62
C VAL A 46 33.46 -23.31 -30.62
N SER A 47 34.58 -24.01 -30.65
CA SER A 47 35.79 -23.86 -29.83
C SER A 47 36.69 -22.73 -30.33
N ALA A 48 37.25 -21.92 -29.43
CA ALA A 48 38.54 -21.25 -29.60
C ALA A 48 39.02 -20.60 -28.28
N GLN A 49 40.19 -21.01 -27.81
CA GLN A 49 41.09 -20.31 -26.88
C GLN A 49 42.47 -20.25 -27.57
N PRO A 50 43.48 -19.51 -27.07
CA PRO A 50 43.47 -18.29 -26.26
C PRO A 50 44.44 -17.22 -26.83
N THR A 51 44.27 -15.94 -26.48
CA THR A 51 45.39 -14.98 -26.49
C THR A 51 45.35 -14.11 -25.24
N ALA A 52 46.53 -13.98 -24.62
CA ALA A 52 46.76 -13.37 -23.33
C ALA A 52 47.05 -11.86 -23.45
N SER A 53 46.65 -11.10 -22.41
CA SER A 53 47.27 -9.88 -21.84
C SER A 53 46.20 -8.86 -21.42
N PRO A 54 46.50 -7.91 -20.51
CA PRO A 54 47.14 -8.03 -19.20
C PRO A 54 46.15 -7.69 -18.07
N GLN A 55 46.28 -8.36 -16.93
CA GLN A 55 45.53 -8.03 -15.72
C GLN A 55 46.10 -6.74 -15.13
N VAL A 56 45.35 -5.63 -15.26
CA VAL A 56 45.56 -4.46 -14.41
C VAL A 56 44.94 -4.79 -13.05
N GLN A 57 45.80 -5.15 -12.09
CA GLN A 57 45.47 -5.23 -10.68
C GLN A 57 45.07 -3.83 -10.19
N GLY A 58 43.77 -3.55 -10.19
CA GLY A 58 43.18 -2.49 -9.40
C GLY A 58 42.86 -3.06 -8.02
N ASP A 59 43.57 -2.57 -7.00
CA ASP A 59 43.42 -2.93 -5.60
C ASP A 59 41.96 -3.12 -5.18
N ILE A 60 41.63 -4.35 -4.76
CA ILE A 60 40.47 -4.61 -3.89
C ILE A 60 40.88 -4.11 -2.50
N SER A 61 40.97 -2.79 -2.35
CA SER A 61 40.94 -2.19 -1.03
C SER A 61 39.52 -2.41 -0.51
N HIS A 62 39.41 -3.22 0.54
CA HIS A 62 38.30 -3.25 1.47
C HIS A 62 37.84 -1.80 1.72
N ARG A 63 36.81 -1.35 0.99
CA ARG A 63 36.10 -0.13 1.33
C ARG A 63 35.23 -0.51 2.51
N SER A 64 35.77 -0.25 3.70
CA SER A 64 34.98 -0.03 4.90
C SER A 64 33.73 0.71 4.48
N ALA A 65 32.56 0.10 4.67
CA ALA A 65 31.30 0.77 4.44
C ALA A 65 31.31 2.02 5.32
N ASP A 66 31.45 3.19 4.69
CA ASP A 66 31.33 4.47 5.39
C ASP A 66 29.94 4.48 6.05
N PRO A 67 29.84 4.65 7.38
CA PRO A 67 28.54 4.71 8.07
C PRO A 67 27.69 5.91 7.65
N HIS A 68 28.22 6.77 6.77
CA HIS A 68 27.60 7.94 6.18
C HIS A 68 27.35 7.83 4.66
N SER A 69 27.36 6.62 4.09
CA SER A 69 26.79 6.43 2.75
C SER A 69 25.31 6.80 2.79
N ALA A 70 24.82 7.62 1.87
CA ALA A 70 23.41 8.06 1.81
C ALA A 70 22.36 6.92 1.72
N ASP A 71 22.83 5.67 1.63
CA ASP A 71 22.03 4.44 1.71
C ASP A 71 21.82 3.91 3.15
N THR A 72 22.52 4.41 4.17
CA THR A 72 22.44 3.85 5.54
C THR A 72 21.29 4.42 6.38
N LEU A 73 20.76 5.60 6.03
CA LEU A 73 19.64 6.24 6.75
C LEU A 73 18.57 6.69 5.75
N LEU A 74 17.83 5.73 5.21
CA LEU A 74 16.68 6.04 4.35
C LEU A 74 15.61 6.73 5.21
N GLY A 75 15.33 8.01 4.92
CA GLY A 75 14.30 8.79 5.59
C GLY A 75 12.90 8.60 5.04
N ILE A 76 12.03 9.57 5.29
CA ILE A 76 10.72 9.66 4.64
C ILE A 76 10.87 9.52 3.13
N ASN A 77 10.04 8.67 2.52
CA ASN A 77 10.18 8.34 1.10
C ASN A 77 8.87 7.81 0.51
N CYS A 78 8.77 7.80 -0.82
CA CYS A 78 7.61 7.31 -1.55
C CYS A 78 7.87 5.95 -2.23
N ARG A 79 8.77 5.14 -1.66
CA ARG A 79 9.06 3.80 -2.17
C ARG A 79 7.94 2.84 -1.76
N GLY A 80 7.74 1.81 -2.57
CA GLY A 80 6.72 0.79 -2.33
C GLY A 80 6.72 -0.27 -3.41
N SER A 81 5.74 -1.17 -3.35
CA SER A 81 5.52 -2.19 -4.36
C SER A 81 5.22 -1.54 -5.72
N GLY A 82 5.71 -2.16 -6.80
CA GLY A 82 5.30 -1.77 -8.16
C GLY A 82 3.79 -1.85 -8.38
N ARG A 83 3.05 -2.62 -7.56
CA ARG A 83 1.58 -2.71 -7.60
C ARG A 83 0.87 -1.49 -7.05
N CYS A 84 1.56 -0.61 -6.33
CA CYS A 84 0.99 0.64 -5.86
C CYS A 84 0.41 1.46 -7.02
N VAL A 85 1.08 1.46 -8.18
CA VAL A 85 0.65 2.28 -9.34
C VAL A 85 -0.68 1.85 -9.96
N SER A 86 -1.10 0.60 -9.75
CA SER A 86 -2.35 0.04 -10.27
C SER A 86 -3.55 0.24 -9.35
N CYS A 87 -3.36 0.81 -8.16
CA CYS A 87 -4.46 1.04 -7.23
C CYS A 87 -5.26 2.28 -7.60
N SER A 88 -6.59 2.17 -7.58
CA SER A 88 -7.51 3.29 -7.79
C SER A 88 -7.60 4.22 -6.57
N THR A 89 -7.11 3.77 -5.41
CA THR A 89 -7.05 4.53 -4.16
C THR A 89 -5.66 5.15 -3.94
N ASP A 90 -5.56 6.05 -2.97
CA ASP A 90 -4.35 6.79 -2.63
C ASP A 90 -4.22 7.04 -1.12
N ILE A 91 -3.10 7.64 -0.70
CA ILE A 91 -2.82 7.96 0.71
C ILE A 91 -3.84 8.96 1.25
N ALA A 92 -4.33 9.89 0.44
CA ALA A 92 -5.32 10.88 0.89
C ALA A 92 -6.65 10.21 1.25
N PHE A 93 -7.11 9.25 0.45
CA PHE A 93 -8.31 8.47 0.76
C PHE A 93 -8.11 7.59 2.00
N ILE A 94 -6.98 6.89 2.10
CA ILE A 94 -6.64 6.10 3.30
C ILE A 94 -6.63 6.97 4.55
N GLN A 95 -6.15 8.22 4.46
CA GLN A 95 -6.18 9.15 5.60
C GLN A 95 -7.61 9.36 6.12
N THR A 96 -8.62 9.44 5.23
CA THR A 96 -10.03 9.58 5.65
C THR A 96 -10.55 8.37 6.45
N ILE A 97 -9.99 7.18 6.21
CA ILE A 97 -10.28 5.97 7.00
C ILE A 97 -9.58 6.08 8.36
N THR A 98 -8.30 6.45 8.37
CA THR A 98 -7.52 6.55 9.60
C THR A 98 -7.91 7.73 10.49
N ASP A 99 -8.53 8.78 9.97
CA ASP A 99 -9.01 9.90 10.79
C ASP A 99 -10.10 9.48 11.78
N GLN A 100 -10.77 8.35 11.50
CA GLN A 100 -11.79 7.73 12.37
C GLN A 100 -11.17 6.90 13.52
N ILE A 101 -9.86 6.69 13.52
CA ILE A 101 -9.16 6.01 14.62
C ILE A 101 -9.19 6.88 15.88
N GLY A 102 -9.48 6.28 17.04
CA GLY A 102 -9.29 6.93 18.33
C GLY A 102 -7.80 7.19 18.62
N ASP A 103 -7.46 8.38 19.10
CA ASP A 103 -6.07 8.83 19.27
C ASP A 103 -5.22 7.91 20.15
N ASP A 104 -5.83 7.25 21.13
CA ASP A 104 -5.17 6.38 22.12
C ASP A 104 -5.16 4.89 21.73
N ARG A 105 -5.82 4.52 20.62
CA ARG A 105 -5.75 3.13 20.12
C ARG A 105 -4.31 2.85 19.69
N THR A 106 -3.80 1.67 20.01
CA THR A 106 -2.40 1.30 19.76
C THR A 106 -2.28 0.10 18.82
N TRP A 107 -1.17 0.07 18.10
CA TRP A 107 -0.76 -1.02 17.22
C TRP A 107 0.69 -1.42 17.50
N LYS A 108 0.98 -2.71 17.32
CA LYS A 108 2.30 -3.33 17.47
C LYS A 108 2.99 -3.47 16.12
N ASN A 109 4.27 -3.86 16.20
CA ASN A 109 5.08 -4.15 15.04
C ASN A 109 4.44 -5.25 14.17
N GLY A 110 4.32 -4.98 12.87
CA GLY A 110 3.77 -5.90 11.86
C GLY A 110 2.25 -5.86 11.72
N GLU A 111 1.53 -5.06 12.51
CA GLU A 111 0.08 -4.97 12.41
C GLU A 111 -0.38 -4.08 11.25
N LEU A 112 -1.43 -4.52 10.57
CA LEU A 112 -2.20 -3.68 9.65
C LEU A 112 -3.09 -2.74 10.47
N ILE A 113 -3.16 -1.49 10.07
CA ILE A 113 -3.90 -0.43 10.76
C ILE A 113 -5.19 -0.09 10.01
N ALA A 114 -5.09 0.11 8.70
CA ALA A 114 -6.23 0.40 7.84
C ALA A 114 -5.88 0.04 6.40
N CYS A 115 -6.88 -0.27 5.60
CA CYS A 115 -6.71 -0.58 4.18
C CYS A 115 -7.80 0.12 3.35
N SER A 116 -7.49 0.38 2.08
CA SER A 116 -8.45 0.70 1.04
C SER A 116 -8.22 -0.22 -0.16
N ILE A 117 -9.31 -0.62 -0.81
CA ILE A 117 -9.29 -1.62 -1.87
C ILE A 117 -8.69 -1.00 -3.14
N CYS A 118 -7.75 -1.70 -3.78
CA CYS A 118 -7.09 -1.19 -4.99
C CYS A 118 -7.98 -1.28 -6.24
N GLN A 119 -8.87 -2.26 -6.28
CA GLN A 119 -9.81 -2.47 -7.37
C GLN A 119 -11.01 -3.22 -6.83
N HIS A 120 -12.19 -2.60 -6.87
CA HIS A 120 -13.42 -3.30 -6.57
C HIS A 120 -13.73 -4.26 -7.72
N CYS A 121 -13.84 -5.55 -7.42
CA CYS A 121 -14.28 -6.54 -8.40
C CYS A 121 -15.45 -7.34 -7.81
N PRO A 122 -16.70 -6.99 -8.18
CA PRO A 122 -17.90 -7.66 -7.67
C PRO A 122 -17.95 -9.17 -7.97
N THR A 123 -17.21 -9.62 -8.98
CA THR A 123 -17.13 -11.03 -9.39
C THR A 123 -15.89 -11.75 -8.84
N CYS A 124 -15.05 -11.08 -8.03
CA CYS A 124 -13.79 -11.61 -7.51
C CYS A 124 -13.76 -11.52 -5.97
N PRO A 125 -14.23 -12.55 -5.24
CA PRO A 125 -14.37 -12.46 -3.78
C PRO A 125 -13.05 -12.21 -3.02
N ASP A 126 -11.90 -12.55 -3.62
CA ASP A 126 -10.58 -12.29 -3.03
C ASP A 126 -9.95 -10.96 -3.45
N ALA A 127 -10.46 -10.30 -4.51
CA ALA A 127 -9.90 -9.03 -4.99
C ALA A 127 -10.24 -7.87 -4.06
N ASP A 128 -11.41 -7.92 -3.41
CA ASP A 128 -11.88 -6.90 -2.45
C ASP A 128 -11.07 -6.86 -1.14
N ARG A 129 -9.99 -7.66 -1.05
CA ARG A 129 -9.02 -7.61 0.05
C ARG A 129 -7.62 -7.22 -0.40
N ASN A 130 -7.37 -7.09 -1.71
CA ASN A 130 -6.10 -6.58 -2.20
C ASN A 130 -6.15 -5.06 -2.20
N GLY A 131 -5.26 -4.43 -1.44
CA GLY A 131 -5.41 -3.02 -1.12
C GLY A 131 -4.10 -2.31 -0.86
N LEU A 132 -4.19 -0.98 -0.84
CA LEU A 132 -3.20 -0.16 -0.19
C LEU A 132 -3.51 -0.15 1.30
N CYS A 133 -2.53 -0.52 2.10
CA CYS A 133 -2.70 -0.65 3.54
C CYS A 133 -1.63 0.13 4.29
N VAL A 134 -2.04 0.66 5.44
CA VAL A 134 -1.18 1.25 6.45
C VAL A 134 -0.71 0.15 7.40
N LEU A 135 0.58 0.08 7.66
CA LEU A 135 1.18 -0.86 8.60
C LEU A 135 2.30 -0.18 9.40
N ALA A 136 2.39 -0.53 10.69
CA ALA A 136 3.54 -0.20 11.51
C ALA A 136 4.57 -1.34 11.43
N GLN A 137 5.82 -1.05 11.07
CA GLN A 137 6.84 -2.09 10.93
C GLN A 137 8.22 -1.61 11.37
N ARG A 138 9.13 -2.57 11.56
CA ARG A 138 10.51 -2.35 12.02
C ARG A 138 10.62 -1.68 13.39
N MET A 139 9.54 -1.72 14.17
CA MET A 139 9.56 -1.24 15.55
C MET A 139 10.16 -2.28 16.49
N LYS A 140 10.59 -1.86 17.67
CA LYS A 140 11.08 -2.79 18.71
C LYS A 140 9.92 -3.66 19.23
N ALA A 141 10.23 -4.82 19.83
CA ALA A 141 9.24 -5.83 20.19
C ALA A 141 8.11 -5.34 21.12
N ASP A 142 8.44 -4.52 22.11
CA ASP A 142 7.48 -3.98 23.09
C ASP A 142 6.98 -2.57 22.74
N GLU A 143 7.37 -2.07 21.57
CA GLU A 143 6.98 -0.75 21.11
C GLU A 143 5.57 -0.76 20.51
N VAL A 144 4.83 0.31 20.75
CA VAL A 144 3.53 0.57 20.15
C VAL A 144 3.49 1.96 19.54
N ILE A 145 2.69 2.10 18.49
CA ILE A 145 2.32 3.40 17.92
C ILE A 145 0.84 3.65 18.15
N ASN A 146 0.48 4.88 18.52
CA ASN A 146 -0.91 5.26 18.75
C ASN A 146 -1.58 5.96 17.55
N GLY A 147 -2.90 6.06 17.59
CA GLY A 147 -3.71 6.69 16.55
C GLY A 147 -3.30 8.13 16.22
N ARG A 148 -2.94 8.92 17.23
CA ARG A 148 -2.45 10.30 17.01
C ARG A 148 -1.17 10.31 16.18
N GLN A 149 -0.19 9.46 16.50
CA GLN A 149 1.06 9.35 15.76
C GLN A 149 0.82 8.86 14.33
N ILE A 150 -0.05 7.85 14.14
CA ILE A 150 -0.39 7.32 12.81
C ILE A 150 -0.93 8.43 11.89
N LYS A 151 -1.90 9.23 12.37
CA LYS A 151 -2.48 10.34 11.60
C LYS A 151 -1.41 11.37 11.20
N ALA A 152 -0.55 11.75 12.15
CA ALA A 152 0.54 12.70 11.89
C ALA A 152 1.55 12.18 10.87
N LEU A 153 1.93 10.89 10.94
CA LEU A 153 2.86 10.28 10.00
C LEU A 153 2.27 10.11 8.60
N LEU A 154 0.97 9.79 8.48
CA LEU A 154 0.27 9.78 7.19
C LEU A 154 0.21 11.17 6.57
N GLN A 155 -0.09 12.20 7.38
CA GLN A 155 -0.03 13.57 6.92
C GLN A 155 1.39 13.92 6.42
N GLY A 156 2.43 13.50 7.15
CA GLY A 156 3.82 13.69 6.72
C GLY A 156 4.13 13.05 5.35
N LEU A 157 3.57 11.88 5.03
CA LEU A 157 3.71 11.27 3.69
C LEU A 157 3.09 12.14 2.59
N ARG A 158 1.91 12.72 2.86
CA ARG A 158 1.24 13.62 1.91
C ARG A 158 2.00 14.92 1.73
N ASP A 159 2.46 15.50 2.82
CA ASP A 159 3.26 16.74 2.81
C ASP A 159 4.59 16.53 2.08
N HIS A 160 5.14 15.30 2.12
CA HIS A 160 6.31 14.89 1.36
C HIS A 160 6.02 14.62 -0.13
N GLY A 161 4.76 14.61 -0.55
CA GLY A 161 4.36 14.39 -1.95
C GLY A 161 4.16 12.92 -2.33
N CYS A 162 4.08 12.01 -1.37
CA CYS A 162 3.76 10.61 -1.67
C CYS A 162 2.28 10.49 -2.02
N ASN A 163 2.00 9.96 -3.22
CA ASN A 163 0.63 9.78 -3.70
C ASN A 163 0.02 8.47 -3.17
N ARG A 164 0.61 7.32 -3.50
CA ARG A 164 0.03 5.99 -3.21
C ARG A 164 0.77 5.19 -2.15
N CYS A 165 2.10 5.17 -2.21
CA CYS A 165 2.92 4.39 -1.30
C CYS A 165 4.07 5.22 -0.77
N GLY A 166 4.55 4.84 0.41
CA GLY A 166 5.66 5.49 1.06
C GLY A 166 5.83 5.02 2.50
N SER A 167 6.95 5.41 3.07
CA SER A 167 7.32 5.14 4.45
C SER A 167 7.69 6.42 5.16
N ASN A 168 7.25 6.58 6.40
CA ASN A 168 7.59 7.69 7.27
C ASN A 168 8.20 7.16 8.59
N PRO A 169 9.44 7.55 8.94
CA PRO A 169 10.07 7.14 10.18
C PRO A 169 9.22 7.50 11.41
N ILE A 170 9.08 6.56 12.34
CA ILE A 170 8.36 6.76 13.60
C ILE A 170 9.23 7.56 14.58
N HIS A 171 10.54 7.29 14.58
CA HIS A 171 11.49 7.89 15.49
C HIS A 171 12.16 9.14 14.90
N PRO A 172 12.61 10.07 15.76
CA PRO A 172 13.51 11.14 15.35
C PRO A 172 14.79 10.58 14.71
N GLY A 173 15.43 11.36 13.84
CA GLY A 173 16.66 10.94 13.13
C GLY A 173 16.42 10.49 11.69
N ASN A 174 15.17 10.51 11.23
CA ASN A 174 14.78 10.28 9.83
C ASN A 174 15.35 8.97 9.26
N ASN A 175 15.17 7.87 9.98
CA ASN A 175 15.65 6.54 9.60
C ASN A 175 14.54 5.51 9.70
N VAL A 176 14.10 4.98 8.55
CA VAL A 176 13.05 3.95 8.51
C VAL A 176 13.50 2.59 9.03
N ASN A 177 14.80 2.37 9.21
CA ASN A 177 15.32 1.10 9.75
C ASN A 177 15.09 0.96 11.27
N ASP A 178 14.78 2.05 11.96
CA ASP A 178 14.52 2.05 13.41
C ASP A 178 13.02 1.95 13.75
N GLY A 179 12.15 1.99 12.74
CA GLY A 179 10.69 1.97 12.87
C GLY A 179 10.04 2.90 11.85
N GLU A 180 9.03 2.41 11.13
CA GLU A 180 8.34 3.16 10.09
C GLU A 180 6.83 2.89 10.06
N LEU A 181 6.07 3.94 9.76
CA LEU A 181 4.70 3.81 9.25
C LEU A 181 4.77 3.71 7.74
N THR A 182 4.24 2.63 7.17
CA THR A 182 4.31 2.37 5.74
C THR A 182 2.92 2.28 5.14
N VAL A 183 2.72 2.94 4.00
CA VAL A 183 1.61 2.65 3.08
C VAL A 183 2.15 1.85 1.91
N ASN A 184 1.66 0.62 1.75
CA ASN A 184 2.09 -0.26 0.66
C ASN A 184 0.95 -1.15 0.16
N PHE A 185 1.13 -1.75 -1.02
CA PHE A 185 0.23 -2.78 -1.51
C PHE A 185 0.34 -4.06 -0.67
N VAL A 186 -0.79 -4.57 -0.21
CA VAL A 186 -0.90 -5.81 0.57
C VAL A 186 -1.92 -6.74 -0.08
N PHE A 187 -1.53 -8.00 -0.26
CA PHE A 187 -2.48 -9.06 -0.61
C PHE A 187 -3.27 -9.47 0.63
N LYS A 188 -4.58 -9.68 0.48
CA LYS A 188 -5.47 -10.11 1.58
C LYS A 188 -5.39 -9.22 2.82
N GLY A 189 -5.39 -7.90 2.63
CA GLY A 189 -5.60 -6.92 3.68
C GLY A 189 -7.00 -7.01 4.31
N CYS A 190 -7.33 -6.05 5.18
CA CYS A 190 -8.59 -6.09 5.93
C CYS A 190 -9.81 -5.53 5.18
N GLY A 191 -9.69 -5.21 3.88
CA GLY A 191 -10.74 -4.55 3.08
C GLY A 191 -10.75 -3.03 3.27
N GLU A 192 -11.80 -2.33 2.82
CA GLU A 192 -11.89 -0.87 2.97
C GLU A 192 -12.38 -0.46 4.36
N LYS A 193 -11.48 -0.52 5.35
CA LYS A 193 -11.78 -0.19 6.76
C LYS A 193 -10.52 -0.09 7.61
N ILE A 194 -10.72 0.33 8.86
CA ILE A 194 -9.77 0.15 9.95
C ILE A 194 -9.67 -1.35 10.27
N CYS A 195 -8.45 -1.84 10.45
CA CYS A 195 -8.13 -3.11 11.07
C CYS A 195 -7.94 -2.85 12.58
#